data_AF-A0A453FD52-F1
#
_entry.id   AF-A0A453FD52-F1
#
_cell.length_a   1.000
_cell.length_b   1.000
_cell.length_c   1.000
_cell.angle_alpha   90.00
_cell.angle_beta   90.00
_cell.angle_gamma   90.00
#
_symmetry.space_group_name_H-M   'P 1'
#
loop_
_entity.id
_entity.type
_entity.pdbx_description
1 polymer ?
#
loop_
_entity_poly.entity_id
_entity_poly.type
_entity_poly.pdbx_seq_one_letter_code
_entity_poly.pdbx_strand_id
1 'polypeptide(L)'
;MSKFIVQQMKDLGAEVCYHEFLPHSKHFHPLKFFTSMTNDLAVRPNGTYSNSGTNTIGIIRAPRGDGKEAIVLVTPYNPQRVQANEVLSLALGFSVFSLLSRAAWLSKDIVWLSADSQFGEYTAVSAWLNQYHNPMFVGGVKHEPDGIAEKAEFTDFKRAGTMAAALIFKVGETRNYGDRDSVTMYAEASNGQMPNLDLLNVVHYLAVHRQGFRVNIETISSLLSSAWLRAIAEVIHTLGSILRKINPDWKLDITASDYVEGTANLASSIYNQALGVPTGSHGAFRDYQVDAVSLEFSPTFYIRNENAKSSFLVRGGRLLEGVVRSVNNLLEKFHQSFFLYFLTAPSKFISVGVYMIPFALLVVPLPIVAAALADGGRKKGKSIDASKTKGSADNLQTEGGSWEWLQAARVLLVIQLWAVIVSLLPYYISQIPDGTPIQSSVIWVVLAILTLIVLYAMFGSPYSAGVEWKLLKATMITSISIGLGLMSIINFATAQLGALIVIPMCLFSRPLKAQLGLSFLPRTVLCASNILLAVFGFPPAALLIMKGLSKGSWTVDLGDFWASMEFLWEWSSATYLYLFLVHLPCWLLCIHVLLHPCRQVGSKVKRE
;
A
#
# COMPACT_ATOMS: atom_id res chain seq x y z
N MET A 1 -26.08 14.37 -18.92
CA MET A 1 -26.33 13.27 -17.96
C MET A 1 -26.53 13.78 -16.53
N SER A 2 -25.60 14.56 -15.96
CA SER A 2 -25.71 15.10 -14.58
C SER A 2 -27.03 15.83 -14.27
N LYS A 3 -27.47 16.75 -15.15
CA LYS A 3 -28.76 17.45 -15.01
C LYS A 3 -29.96 16.49 -14.94
N PHE A 4 -29.92 15.41 -15.73
CA PHE A 4 -30.97 14.38 -15.74
C PHE A 4 -31.00 13.61 -14.41
N ILE A 5 -29.83 13.18 -13.91
CA ILE A 5 -29.72 12.49 -12.61
C ILE A 5 -30.28 13.36 -11.47
N VAL A 6 -29.91 14.64 -11.45
CA VAL A 6 -30.40 15.60 -10.45
C VAL A 6 -31.90 15.79 -10.55
N GLN A 7 -32.46 15.93 -11.76
CA GLN A 7 -33.91 16.02 -11.93
C GLN A 7 -34.60 14.77 -11.36
N GLN A 8 -34.10 13.57 -11.68
CA GLN A 8 -34.64 12.33 -11.15
C GLN A 8 -34.54 12.22 -9.61
N MET A 9 -33.46 12.72 -9.00
CA MET A 9 -33.36 12.81 -7.54
C MET A 9 -34.38 13.81 -6.95
N LYS A 10 -34.57 14.97 -7.58
CA LYS A 10 -35.56 15.97 -7.16
C LYS A 10 -36.99 15.43 -7.26
N ASP A 11 -37.31 14.68 -8.31
CA ASP A 11 -38.62 14.05 -8.52
C ASP A 11 -38.95 13.03 -7.41
N LEU A 12 -37.93 12.45 -6.75
CA LEU A 12 -38.08 11.58 -5.59
C LEU A 12 -38.22 12.33 -4.25
N GLY A 13 -38.21 13.67 -4.27
CA GLY A 13 -38.25 14.51 -3.07
C GLY A 13 -36.93 14.60 -2.31
N ALA A 14 -35.80 14.18 -2.92
CA ALA A 14 -34.50 14.25 -2.29
C ALA A 14 -33.94 15.69 -2.28
N GLU A 15 -33.14 16.00 -1.27
CA GLU A 15 -32.31 17.20 -1.27
C GLU A 15 -31.14 17.02 -2.24
N VAL A 16 -31.02 17.88 -3.25
CA VAL A 16 -29.98 17.73 -4.29
C VAL A 16 -28.95 18.85 -4.22
N CYS A 17 -27.68 18.50 -4.49
CA CYS A 17 -26.55 19.43 -4.53
C CYS A 17 -25.58 19.06 -5.66
N TYR A 18 -25.01 20.08 -6.31
CA TYR A 18 -23.87 19.93 -7.20
C TYR A 18 -22.58 20.24 -6.45
N HIS A 19 -21.56 19.41 -6.65
CA HIS A 19 -20.25 19.62 -6.06
C HIS A 19 -19.20 19.69 -7.16
N GLU A 20 -18.69 20.89 -7.40
CA GLU A 20 -17.59 21.11 -8.32
C GLU A 20 -16.26 20.89 -7.62
N PHE A 21 -15.35 20.18 -8.28
CA PHE A 21 -14.00 19.96 -7.80
C PHE A 21 -13.00 20.15 -8.93
N LEU A 22 -11.78 20.49 -8.54
CA LEU A 22 -10.65 20.56 -9.45
C LEU A 22 -9.87 19.25 -9.36
N PRO A 23 -9.26 18.78 -10.46
CA PRO A 23 -8.33 17.68 -10.39
C PRO A 23 -7.19 18.01 -9.44
N HIS A 24 -6.72 17.01 -8.69
CA HIS A 24 -5.56 17.17 -7.82
C HIS A 24 -4.34 17.59 -8.64
N SER A 25 -3.53 18.49 -8.08
CA SER A 25 -2.26 18.83 -8.69
C SER A 25 -1.33 17.60 -8.67
N LYS A 26 -0.75 17.25 -9.82
CA LYS A 26 0.22 16.15 -9.93
C LYS A 26 1.62 16.55 -9.47
N HIS A 27 1.76 17.74 -8.89
CA HIS A 27 3.07 18.27 -8.51
C HIS A 27 3.59 17.55 -7.27
N PHE A 28 4.87 17.19 -7.32
CA PHE A 28 5.56 16.70 -6.15
C PHE A 28 5.63 17.82 -5.12
N HIS A 29 5.31 17.55 -3.85
CA HIS A 29 5.54 18.48 -2.76
C HIS A 29 6.19 17.72 -1.59
N PRO A 30 7.37 18.14 -1.08
CA PRO A 30 8.15 17.38 -0.11
C PRO A 30 7.41 17.16 1.22
N LEU A 31 6.48 18.04 1.57
CA LEU A 31 5.66 17.92 2.78
C LEU A 31 4.35 17.13 2.56
N LYS A 32 4.11 16.55 1.38
CA LYS A 32 2.87 15.82 1.08
C LYS A 32 2.60 14.64 2.03
N PHE A 33 3.64 14.05 2.61
CA PHE A 33 3.53 13.02 3.64
C PHE A 33 3.11 13.56 5.02
N PHE A 34 3.26 14.85 5.26
CA PHE A 34 3.04 15.51 6.56
C PHE A 34 1.87 16.50 6.55
N THR A 35 1.44 16.96 5.38
CA THR A 35 0.24 17.78 5.21
C THR A 35 -0.95 16.87 4.91
N SER A 36 -2.02 16.93 5.70
CA SER A 36 -3.31 16.41 5.28
C SER A 36 -3.69 17.03 3.92
N MET A 37 -4.50 16.34 3.12
CA MET A 37 -5.05 16.78 1.81
C MET A 37 -5.92 18.07 1.90
N THR A 38 -5.66 18.95 2.86
CA THR A 38 -6.49 20.08 3.25
C THR A 38 -6.07 21.39 2.61
N ASN A 39 -4.87 21.51 2.02
CA ASN A 39 -4.35 22.82 1.57
C ASN A 39 -4.16 23.00 0.06
N ASP A 40 -4.49 22.02 -0.78
CA ASP A 40 -4.59 22.22 -2.24
C ASP A 40 -5.97 22.80 -2.63
N LEU A 41 -6.55 23.63 -1.76
CA LEU A 41 -7.50 24.63 -2.22
C LEU A 41 -6.71 25.57 -3.11
N ALA A 42 -6.74 25.28 -4.41
CA ALA A 42 -6.50 26.28 -5.43
C ALA A 42 -7.27 27.53 -5.01
N VAL A 43 -6.54 28.53 -4.51
CA VAL A 43 -6.89 29.93 -4.68
C VAL A 43 -7.40 29.99 -6.11
N ARG A 44 -8.70 30.23 -6.32
CA ARG A 44 -9.27 30.41 -7.66
C ARG A 44 -8.40 31.49 -8.32
N PRO A 45 -7.44 31.14 -9.20
CA PRO A 45 -6.69 32.17 -9.87
C PRO A 45 -7.73 32.83 -10.77
N ASN A 46 -7.77 34.15 -10.81
CA ASN A 46 -8.66 34.89 -11.71
C ASN A 46 -8.45 34.39 -13.15
N GLY A 47 -9.27 33.45 -13.59
CA GLY A 47 -9.09 32.72 -14.84
C GLY A 47 -10.13 31.60 -14.98
N THR A 48 -10.85 31.65 -16.09
CA THR A 48 -11.78 30.61 -16.55
C THR A 48 -11.02 29.34 -16.92
N TYR A 49 -10.85 28.41 -15.98
CA TYR A 49 -10.47 27.04 -16.32
C TYR A 49 -11.71 26.22 -16.67
N SER A 50 -11.72 25.66 -17.87
CA SER A 50 -12.79 24.82 -18.44
C SER A 50 -12.75 23.35 -18.00
N ASN A 51 -11.87 22.97 -17.07
CA ASN A 51 -11.60 21.56 -16.72
C ASN A 51 -11.88 21.26 -15.23
N SER A 52 -13.09 21.55 -14.76
CA SER A 52 -13.59 21.09 -13.45
C SER A 52 -14.43 19.82 -13.60
N GLY A 53 -14.48 19.02 -12.53
CA GLY A 53 -15.40 17.90 -12.39
C GLY A 53 -16.62 18.29 -11.58
N THR A 54 -17.76 17.66 -11.87
CA THR A 54 -19.02 17.96 -11.18
C THR A 54 -19.68 16.69 -10.68
N ASN A 55 -19.59 16.46 -9.38
CA ASN A 55 -20.34 15.42 -8.69
C ASN A 55 -21.80 15.84 -8.50
N THR A 56 -22.68 14.85 -8.50
CA THR A 56 -24.12 15.04 -8.25
C THR A 56 -24.51 14.27 -6.99
N ILE A 57 -25.14 14.96 -6.03
CA ILE A 57 -25.44 14.41 -4.71
C ILE A 57 -26.94 14.52 -4.44
N GLY A 58 -27.56 13.41 -4.06
CA GLY A 58 -28.92 13.36 -3.53
C GLY A 58 -28.93 12.89 -2.09
N ILE A 59 -29.68 13.56 -1.21
CA ILE A 59 -29.82 13.21 0.21
C ILE A 59 -31.30 12.94 0.51
N ILE A 60 -31.58 11.77 1.07
CA ILE A 60 -32.89 11.38 1.61
C ILE A 60 -32.77 11.42 3.14
N ARG A 61 -33.69 12.15 3.79
CA ARG A 61 -33.78 12.18 5.25
C ARG A 61 -34.50 10.94 5.77
N ALA A 62 -33.95 10.32 6.80
CA ALA A 62 -34.55 9.14 7.41
C ALA A 62 -35.84 9.50 8.17
N PRO A 63 -36.97 8.80 7.93
CA PRO A 63 -38.23 9.06 8.63
C PRO A 63 -38.19 8.68 10.12
N ARG A 64 -37.31 7.76 10.52
CA ARG A 64 -37.13 7.35 11.93
C ARG A 64 -35.83 7.84 12.55
N GLY A 65 -35.02 8.58 11.78
CA GLY A 65 -33.74 9.11 12.23
C GLY A 65 -33.86 10.55 12.69
N ASP A 66 -32.92 10.99 13.53
CA ASP A 66 -32.76 12.40 13.91
C ASP A 66 -31.84 13.18 12.96
N GLY A 67 -31.44 12.57 11.83
CA GLY A 67 -30.56 13.13 10.82
C GLY A 67 -29.08 13.20 11.24
N LYS A 68 -28.68 12.57 12.36
CA LYS A 68 -27.29 12.60 12.85
C LYS A 68 -26.36 11.55 12.25
N GLU A 69 -26.91 10.56 11.58
CA GLU A 69 -26.13 9.51 10.92
C GLU A 69 -26.58 9.30 9.48
N ALA A 70 -25.65 8.90 8.63
CA ALA A 70 -25.89 8.68 7.21
C ALA A 70 -25.21 7.43 6.66
N ILE A 71 -25.78 6.84 5.61
CA ILE A 71 -25.17 5.79 4.79
C ILE A 71 -24.93 6.36 3.40
N VAL A 72 -23.72 6.21 2.88
CA VAL A 72 -23.33 6.76 1.58
C VAL A 72 -23.33 5.66 0.51
N LEU A 73 -24.01 5.93 -0.59
CA LEU A 73 -23.99 5.13 -1.80
C LEU A 73 -23.21 5.91 -2.86
N VAL A 74 -22.23 5.30 -3.50
CA VAL A 74 -21.44 5.96 -4.55
C VAL A 74 -21.51 5.18 -5.84
N THR A 75 -21.73 5.89 -6.95
CA THR A 75 -21.73 5.33 -8.29
C THR A 75 -20.83 6.17 -9.18
N PRO A 76 -19.60 5.71 -9.49
CA PRO A 76 -18.72 6.43 -10.39
C PRO A 76 -19.18 6.28 -11.84
N TYR A 77 -19.06 7.35 -12.64
CA TYR A 77 -19.30 7.33 -14.08
C TYR A 77 -18.52 8.44 -14.77
N ASN A 78 -18.12 8.21 -16.03
CA ASN A 78 -17.45 9.24 -16.83
C ASN A 78 -18.48 10.05 -17.64
N PRO A 79 -18.73 11.34 -17.34
CA PRO A 79 -19.72 12.14 -18.06
C PRO A 79 -19.34 12.45 -19.51
N GLN A 80 -18.05 12.43 -19.86
CA GLN A 80 -17.56 12.71 -21.22
C GLN A 80 -17.72 11.52 -22.14
N ARG A 81 -17.53 10.30 -21.62
CA ARG A 81 -17.61 9.05 -22.38
C ARG A 81 -18.37 7.99 -21.58
N VAL A 82 -19.68 8.17 -21.49
CA VAL A 82 -20.54 7.25 -20.75
C VAL A 82 -20.60 5.89 -21.46
N GLN A 83 -20.15 4.84 -20.79
CA GLN A 83 -20.24 3.47 -21.29
C GLN A 83 -21.56 2.81 -20.87
N ALA A 84 -22.00 1.76 -21.59
CA ALA A 84 -23.23 1.04 -21.28
C ALA A 84 -23.24 0.47 -19.84
N ASN A 85 -22.08 0.02 -19.35
CA ASN A 85 -21.94 -0.54 -18.00
C ASN A 85 -22.06 0.57 -16.93
N GLU A 86 -21.54 1.76 -17.21
CA GLU A 86 -21.70 2.92 -16.32
C GLU A 86 -23.16 3.38 -16.27
N VAL A 87 -23.88 3.36 -17.40
CA VAL A 87 -25.34 3.59 -17.40
C VAL A 87 -26.05 2.54 -16.54
N LEU A 88 -25.65 1.26 -16.62
CA LEU A 88 -26.24 0.21 -15.80
C LEU A 88 -25.93 0.42 -14.31
N SER A 89 -24.74 0.92 -13.99
CA SER A 89 -24.33 1.30 -12.64
C SER A 89 -25.20 2.42 -12.09
N LEU A 90 -25.40 3.48 -12.87
CA LEU A 90 -26.28 4.60 -12.53
C LEU A 90 -27.74 4.16 -12.39
N ALA A 91 -28.21 3.28 -13.27
CA ALA A 91 -29.56 2.72 -13.19
C ALA A 91 -29.75 1.88 -11.92
N LEU A 92 -28.76 1.06 -11.55
CA LEU A 92 -28.76 0.33 -10.28
C LEU A 92 -28.80 1.29 -9.09
N GLY A 93 -27.95 2.32 -9.09
CA GLY A 93 -27.88 3.31 -8.02
C GLY A 93 -29.18 4.08 -7.86
N PHE A 94 -29.74 4.57 -8.98
CA PHE A 94 -31.04 5.24 -8.98
C PHE A 94 -32.16 4.33 -8.49
N SER A 95 -32.19 3.06 -8.93
CA SER A 95 -33.23 2.10 -8.53
C SER A 95 -33.20 1.84 -7.02
N VAL A 96 -32.01 1.67 -6.44
CA VAL A 96 -31.83 1.51 -5.00
C VAL A 96 -32.19 2.80 -4.27
N PHE A 97 -31.75 3.96 -4.76
CA PHE A 97 -32.07 5.25 -4.15
C PHE A 97 -33.58 5.54 -4.15
N SER A 98 -34.28 5.22 -5.24
CA SER A 98 -35.75 5.32 -5.38
C SER A 98 -36.49 4.37 -4.45
N LEU A 99 -35.97 3.16 -4.24
CA LEU A 99 -36.50 2.23 -3.26
C LEU A 99 -36.35 2.78 -1.83
N LEU A 100 -35.17 3.32 -1.52
CA LEU A 100 -34.85 3.87 -0.20
C LEU A 100 -35.63 5.16 0.10
N SER A 101 -35.94 5.99 -0.89
CA SER A 101 -36.76 7.21 -0.67
C SER A 101 -38.17 6.89 -0.17
N ARG A 102 -38.66 5.67 -0.43
CA ARG A 102 -39.98 5.19 -0.01
C ARG A 102 -39.91 4.32 1.25
N ALA A 103 -38.72 4.09 1.80
CA ALA A 103 -38.50 3.16 2.90
C ALA A 103 -38.80 3.76 4.28
N ALA A 104 -39.96 3.42 4.84
CA ALA A 104 -40.39 3.88 6.17
C ALA A 104 -39.56 3.33 7.36
N TRP A 105 -38.65 2.37 7.12
CA TRP A 105 -37.82 1.73 8.14
C TRP A 105 -36.43 2.37 8.29
N LEU A 106 -36.08 3.34 7.44
CA LEU A 106 -34.80 4.03 7.53
C LEU A 106 -34.68 4.83 8.83
N SER A 107 -33.57 4.61 9.54
CA SER A 107 -33.14 5.34 10.74
C SER A 107 -31.91 6.20 10.48
N LYS A 108 -31.23 6.02 9.35
CA LYS A 108 -30.06 6.81 8.92
C LYS A 108 -30.33 7.45 7.56
N ASP A 109 -29.88 8.70 7.40
CA ASP A 109 -30.01 9.42 6.14
C ASP A 109 -29.30 8.67 5.01
N ILE A 110 -29.81 8.73 3.79
CA ILE A 110 -29.16 8.11 2.63
C ILE A 110 -28.59 9.19 1.75
N VAL A 111 -27.29 9.13 1.50
CA VAL A 111 -26.60 9.99 0.53
C VAL A 111 -26.28 9.16 -0.70
N TRP A 112 -26.73 9.57 -1.87
CA TRP A 112 -26.29 9.01 -3.14
C TRP A 112 -25.40 10.00 -3.89
N LEU A 113 -24.12 9.64 -4.02
CA LEU A 113 -23.10 10.37 -4.76
C LEU A 113 -22.90 9.71 -6.12
N SER A 114 -23.37 10.38 -7.16
CA SER A 114 -23.04 10.05 -8.54
C SER A 114 -21.77 10.82 -8.90
N ALA A 115 -20.63 10.11 -8.85
CA ALA A 115 -19.28 10.68 -8.85
C ALA A 115 -18.71 10.78 -10.27
N ASP A 116 -18.20 11.96 -10.62
CA ASP A 116 -17.61 12.25 -11.92
C ASP A 116 -16.18 11.66 -12.00
N SER A 117 -16.05 10.53 -12.69
CA SER A 117 -14.79 9.79 -12.77
C SER A 117 -13.82 10.29 -13.85
N GLN A 118 -14.07 11.44 -14.50
CA GLN A 118 -13.22 11.93 -15.60
C GLN A 118 -11.75 12.14 -15.18
N PHE A 119 -11.51 12.45 -13.90
CA PHE A 119 -10.18 12.63 -13.30
C PHE A 119 -9.79 11.49 -12.33
N GLY A 120 -10.45 10.33 -12.47
CA GLY A 120 -10.28 9.16 -11.62
C GLY A 120 -11.38 9.00 -10.56
N GLU A 121 -11.74 7.75 -10.27
CA GLU A 121 -12.82 7.41 -9.34
C GLU A 121 -12.53 7.88 -7.90
N TYR A 122 -11.28 7.76 -7.44
CA TYR A 122 -10.86 8.18 -6.10
C TYR A 122 -10.92 9.70 -5.94
N THR A 123 -10.36 10.45 -6.90
CA THR A 123 -10.27 11.92 -6.90
C THR A 123 -11.62 12.60 -6.68
N ALA A 124 -12.64 12.12 -7.38
CA ALA A 124 -13.99 12.68 -7.30
C ALA A 124 -14.59 12.52 -5.89
N VAL A 125 -14.38 11.35 -5.29
CA VAL A 125 -14.92 11.02 -3.96
C VAL A 125 -14.11 11.68 -2.85
N SER A 126 -12.78 11.70 -2.95
CA SER A 126 -11.91 12.34 -1.98
C SER A 126 -12.15 13.86 -1.90
N ALA A 127 -12.35 14.53 -3.04
CA ALA A 127 -12.68 15.94 -3.08
C ALA A 127 -14.02 16.25 -2.36
N TRP A 128 -15.04 15.43 -2.61
CA TRP A 128 -16.35 15.58 -1.96
C TRP A 128 -16.25 15.33 -0.45
N LEU A 129 -15.54 14.28 -0.02
CA LEU A 129 -15.33 13.99 1.40
C LEU A 129 -14.56 15.11 2.11
N ASN A 130 -13.57 15.69 1.44
CA ASN A 130 -12.83 16.82 1.99
C ASN A 130 -13.74 18.01 2.29
N GLN A 131 -14.60 18.41 1.35
CA GLN A 131 -15.57 19.48 1.59
C GLN A 131 -16.64 19.08 2.62
N TYR A 132 -17.02 17.80 2.67
CA TYR A 132 -17.99 17.28 3.64
C TYR A 132 -17.53 17.44 5.09
N HIS A 133 -16.27 17.07 5.36
CA HIS A 133 -15.66 17.12 6.68
C HIS A 133 -15.06 18.49 7.03
N ASN A 134 -14.61 19.27 6.04
CA ASN A 134 -14.03 20.60 6.21
C ASN A 134 -14.91 21.67 5.54
N PRO A 135 -16.07 22.03 6.12
CA PRO A 135 -16.93 23.06 5.55
C PRO A 135 -16.24 24.43 5.57
N MET A 136 -16.06 25.02 4.39
CA MET A 136 -15.70 26.44 4.29
C MET A 136 -16.96 27.26 4.54
N PHE A 137 -17.12 27.79 5.75
CA PHE A 137 -18.12 28.81 6.02
C PHE A 137 -17.65 30.12 5.36
N VAL A 138 -17.94 30.29 4.07
CA VAL A 138 -17.80 31.62 3.45
C VAL A 138 -18.82 32.51 4.15
N GLY A 139 -18.33 33.36 5.06
CA GLY A 139 -19.14 34.36 5.76
C GLY A 139 -19.98 35.12 4.75
N GLY A 140 -21.28 35.24 5.04
CA GLY A 140 -22.29 35.73 4.12
C GLY A 140 -21.91 37.04 3.44
N VAL A 141 -21.60 36.97 2.16
CA VAL A 141 -21.78 38.09 1.23
C VAL A 141 -22.99 37.72 0.39
N LYS A 142 -24.15 38.24 0.78
CA LYS A 142 -25.32 38.31 -0.10
C LYS A 142 -24.92 39.21 -1.28
N HIS A 143 -24.45 38.62 -2.37
CA HIS A 143 -24.40 39.35 -3.62
C HIS A 143 -25.84 39.57 -4.09
N GLU A 144 -26.27 40.83 -4.07
CA GLU A 144 -27.47 41.28 -4.76
C GLU A 144 -27.39 40.83 -6.23
N PRO A 145 -28.49 40.32 -6.80
CA PRO A 145 -28.46 39.78 -8.15
C PRO A 145 -28.60 40.92 -9.17
N ASP A 146 -27.47 41.43 -9.67
CA ASP A 146 -27.48 42.15 -10.94
C ASP A 146 -27.79 41.18 -12.08
N GLY A 147 -28.68 41.65 -12.96
CA GLY A 147 -29.41 40.83 -13.92
C GLY A 147 -28.60 40.24 -15.07
N ILE A 148 -29.23 39.24 -15.70
CA ILE A 148 -28.91 38.67 -17.01
C ILE A 148 -27.66 37.77 -17.04
N ALA A 149 -27.68 36.72 -16.22
CA ALA A 149 -27.04 35.45 -16.55
C ALA A 149 -27.96 34.34 -16.04
N GLU A 150 -28.24 33.32 -16.87
CA GLU A 150 -28.99 32.13 -16.46
C GLU A 150 -28.31 31.52 -15.22
N LYS A 151 -28.90 31.77 -14.05
CA LYS A 151 -28.43 31.25 -12.78
C LYS A 151 -28.54 29.74 -12.81
N ALA A 152 -27.42 29.06 -13.03
CA ALA A 152 -27.22 27.77 -12.40
C ALA A 152 -27.38 28.02 -10.90
N GLU A 153 -28.50 27.58 -10.32
CA GLU A 153 -28.68 27.53 -8.87
C GLU A 153 -27.54 26.71 -8.27
N PHE A 154 -26.44 27.37 -7.91
CA PHE A 154 -25.43 26.80 -7.03
C PHE A 154 -26.10 26.64 -5.66
N THR A 155 -26.73 25.49 -5.46
CA THR A 155 -27.31 25.09 -4.19
C THR A 155 -26.21 25.03 -3.14
N ASP A 156 -26.41 25.69 -2.00
CA ASP A 156 -25.51 25.58 -0.83
C ASP A 156 -25.11 24.12 -0.58
N PHE A 157 -23.84 23.89 -0.23
CA PHE A 157 -23.32 22.55 0.00
C PHE A 157 -24.12 21.85 1.11
N LYS A 158 -24.88 20.81 0.73
CA LYS A 158 -25.76 20.09 1.66
C LYS A 158 -25.02 18.93 2.32
N ARG A 159 -25.28 18.76 3.62
CA ARG A 159 -24.70 17.68 4.43
C ARG A 159 -25.77 16.82 5.08
N ALA A 160 -25.41 15.56 5.25
CA ALA A 160 -26.12 14.62 6.09
C ALA A 160 -25.40 14.49 7.45
N GLY A 161 -25.91 13.63 8.32
CA GLY A 161 -25.24 13.27 9.56
C GLY A 161 -23.94 12.49 9.36
N THR A 162 -23.25 12.16 10.45
CA THR A 162 -22.00 11.40 10.43
C THR A 162 -22.13 10.10 9.63
N MET A 163 -21.17 9.83 8.74
CA MET A 163 -21.25 8.64 7.89
C MET A 163 -20.97 7.38 8.71
N ALA A 164 -21.92 6.44 8.69
CA ALA A 164 -21.80 5.14 9.36
C ALA A 164 -21.03 4.14 8.49
N ALA A 165 -21.36 4.08 7.20
CA ALA A 165 -20.63 3.28 6.21
C ALA A 165 -20.85 3.83 4.79
N ALA A 166 -20.01 3.40 3.86
CA ALA A 166 -20.18 3.70 2.43
C ALA A 166 -20.11 2.45 1.55
N LEU A 167 -21.00 2.41 0.55
CA LEU A 167 -21.04 1.36 -0.46
C LEU A 167 -20.81 1.98 -1.81
N ILE A 168 -19.70 1.62 -2.43
CA ILE A 168 -19.38 2.03 -3.78
C ILE A 168 -19.71 0.86 -4.68
N PHE A 169 -20.43 1.09 -5.76
CA PHE A 169 -20.75 0.03 -6.70
C PHE A 169 -20.67 0.49 -8.14
N LYS A 170 -20.19 -0.43 -8.98
CA LYS A 170 -20.18 -0.28 -10.44
C LYS A 170 -20.45 -1.62 -11.11
N VAL A 171 -20.91 -1.57 -12.33
CA VAL A 171 -21.03 -2.72 -13.21
C VAL A 171 -19.78 -2.74 -14.09
N GLY A 172 -19.02 -3.83 -13.99
CA GLY A 172 -17.84 -4.08 -14.80
C GLY A 172 -18.18 -4.65 -16.18
N GLU A 173 -17.15 -5.04 -16.91
CA GLU A 173 -17.32 -5.71 -18.20
C GLU A 173 -17.94 -7.10 -18.08
N THR A 174 -18.65 -7.53 -19.13
CA THR A 174 -19.19 -8.89 -19.22
C THR A 174 -18.04 -9.90 -19.23
N ARG A 175 -18.06 -10.86 -18.31
CA ARG A 175 -17.04 -11.92 -18.27
C ARG A 175 -17.45 -13.08 -19.16
N ASN A 176 -16.61 -13.41 -20.14
CA ASN A 176 -16.87 -14.48 -21.12
C ASN A 176 -16.67 -15.91 -20.57
N TYR A 177 -16.10 -16.08 -19.36
CA TYR A 177 -15.60 -17.37 -18.87
C TYR A 177 -16.30 -17.89 -17.59
N GLY A 178 -17.44 -17.33 -17.19
CA GLY A 178 -18.13 -17.70 -15.94
C GLY A 178 -19.55 -18.22 -16.15
N ASP A 179 -19.90 -19.32 -15.50
CA ASP A 179 -21.28 -19.84 -15.44
C ASP A 179 -22.22 -19.00 -14.57
N ARG A 180 -21.69 -18.09 -13.74
CA ARG A 180 -22.46 -17.30 -12.76
C ARG A 180 -22.00 -15.85 -12.71
N ASP A 181 -22.97 -14.95 -12.55
CA ASP A 181 -22.73 -13.53 -12.27
C ASP A 181 -21.86 -13.40 -11.02
N SER A 182 -20.92 -12.47 -11.05
CA SER A 182 -19.96 -12.30 -9.97
C SER A 182 -19.91 -10.89 -9.41
N VAL A 183 -19.55 -10.77 -8.14
CA VAL A 183 -19.26 -9.51 -7.46
C VAL A 183 -17.80 -9.55 -7.01
N THR A 184 -16.97 -8.67 -7.55
CA THR A 184 -15.60 -8.48 -7.09
C THR A 184 -15.60 -7.44 -5.97
N MET A 185 -15.04 -7.80 -4.82
CA MET A 185 -14.92 -6.89 -3.68
C MET A 185 -13.51 -6.29 -3.63
N TYR A 186 -13.45 -4.98 -3.48
CA TYR A 186 -12.23 -4.22 -3.28
C TYR A 186 -12.28 -3.55 -1.91
N ALA A 187 -11.24 -3.79 -1.10
CA ALA A 187 -11.20 -3.37 0.29
C ALA A 187 -9.88 -2.69 0.69
N GLU A 188 -8.82 -2.86 -0.08
CA GLU A 188 -7.53 -2.26 0.22
C GLU A 188 -7.58 -0.74 0.10
N ALA A 189 -7.42 -0.04 1.22
CA ALA A 189 -7.36 1.42 1.29
C ALA A 189 -5.92 1.95 1.34
N SER A 190 -5.79 3.27 1.54
CA SER A 190 -4.52 3.98 1.64
C SER A 190 -3.61 3.34 2.71
N ASN A 191 -2.34 3.17 2.38
CA ASN A 191 -1.30 2.62 3.27
C ASN A 191 -1.64 1.27 3.94
N GLY A 192 -2.42 0.41 3.26
CA GLY A 192 -2.69 -0.95 3.71
C GLY A 192 -3.76 -1.07 4.79
N GLN A 193 -4.54 -0.02 5.02
CA GLN A 193 -5.68 -0.07 5.94
C GLN A 193 -6.85 -0.87 5.33
N MET A 194 -7.55 -1.63 6.17
CA MET A 194 -8.69 -2.47 5.75
C MET A 194 -10.00 -2.05 6.42
N PRO A 195 -11.17 -2.12 5.74
CA PRO A 195 -12.48 -1.83 6.34
C PRO A 195 -12.73 -2.75 7.48
N ASN A 196 -13.68 -2.38 8.32
CA ASN A 196 -14.14 -3.32 9.29
C ASN A 196 -14.57 -4.63 8.58
N LEU A 197 -13.97 -5.75 9.02
CA LEU A 197 -14.19 -7.07 8.44
C LEU A 197 -15.67 -7.47 8.42
N ASP A 198 -16.47 -7.01 9.39
CA ASP A 198 -17.91 -7.30 9.44
C ASP A 198 -18.64 -6.77 8.21
N LEU A 199 -18.25 -5.60 7.70
CA LEU A 199 -18.83 -5.06 6.48
C LEU A 199 -18.56 -5.98 5.29
N LEU A 200 -17.33 -6.47 5.14
CA LEU A 200 -16.97 -7.42 4.08
C LEU A 200 -17.72 -8.74 4.25
N ASN A 201 -17.83 -9.25 5.48
CA ASN A 201 -18.52 -10.49 5.77
C ASN A 201 -20.02 -10.39 5.47
N VAL A 202 -20.66 -9.27 5.81
CA VAL A 202 -22.08 -9.01 5.49
C VAL A 202 -22.28 -8.99 3.97
N VAL A 203 -21.44 -8.27 3.24
CA VAL A 203 -21.52 -8.22 1.77
C VAL A 203 -21.31 -9.62 1.18
N HIS A 204 -20.27 -10.33 1.58
CA HIS A 204 -19.98 -11.68 1.13
C HIS A 204 -21.17 -12.62 1.40
N TYR A 205 -21.65 -12.63 2.64
CA TYR A 205 -22.71 -13.53 3.07
C TYR A 205 -23.99 -13.31 2.28
N LEU A 206 -24.42 -12.05 2.12
CA LEU A 206 -25.61 -11.69 1.35
C LEU A 206 -25.43 -11.97 -0.15
N ALA A 207 -24.25 -11.69 -0.71
CA ALA A 207 -23.97 -11.93 -2.11
C ALA A 207 -24.07 -13.43 -2.46
N VAL A 208 -23.40 -14.29 -1.67
CA VAL A 208 -23.39 -15.74 -1.91
C VAL A 208 -24.72 -16.40 -1.54
N HIS A 209 -25.19 -16.21 -0.30
CA HIS A 209 -26.28 -17.01 0.24
C HIS A 209 -27.67 -16.47 -0.08
N ARG A 210 -27.81 -15.17 -0.34
CA ARG A 210 -29.13 -14.56 -0.63
C ARG A 210 -29.35 -14.27 -2.12
N GLN A 211 -28.32 -13.81 -2.82
CA GLN A 211 -28.45 -13.40 -4.22
C GLN A 211 -27.81 -14.39 -5.22
N GLY A 212 -27.02 -15.36 -4.74
CA GLY A 212 -26.40 -16.38 -5.58
C GLY A 212 -25.24 -15.87 -6.45
N PHE A 213 -24.64 -14.73 -6.10
CA PHE A 213 -23.45 -14.22 -6.77
C PHE A 213 -22.21 -15.03 -6.39
N ARG A 214 -21.30 -15.22 -7.35
CA ARG A 214 -19.93 -15.63 -7.04
C ARG A 214 -19.15 -14.42 -6.55
N VAL A 215 -18.60 -14.47 -5.35
CA VAL A 215 -17.77 -13.36 -4.84
C VAL A 215 -16.31 -13.63 -5.16
N ASN A 216 -15.63 -12.63 -5.71
CA ASN A 216 -14.20 -12.69 -6.03
C ASN A 216 -13.45 -11.56 -5.30
N ILE A 217 -12.15 -11.74 -5.11
CA ILE A 217 -11.20 -10.69 -4.72
C ILE A 217 -10.15 -10.59 -5.83
N GLU A 218 -9.38 -9.51 -5.89
CA GLU A 218 -8.20 -9.44 -6.77
C GLU A 218 -7.21 -10.57 -6.48
N THR A 219 -6.68 -11.16 -7.56
CA THR A 219 -5.78 -12.31 -7.50
C THR A 219 -4.61 -12.11 -8.47
N ILE A 220 -3.39 -12.45 -8.05
CA ILE A 220 -2.24 -12.45 -8.94
C ILE A 220 -2.30 -13.69 -9.86
N SER A 221 -2.61 -13.47 -11.13
CA SER A 221 -2.80 -14.53 -12.15
C SER A 221 -1.53 -15.34 -12.42
N SER A 222 -0.35 -14.74 -12.27
CA SER A 222 0.94 -15.41 -12.44
C SER A 222 1.18 -16.51 -11.39
N LEU A 223 0.67 -16.33 -10.17
CA LEU A 223 0.78 -17.32 -9.10
C LEU A 223 -0.22 -18.48 -9.27
N LEU A 224 -1.44 -18.19 -9.71
CA LEU A 224 -2.47 -19.20 -10.02
C LEU A 224 -2.02 -20.20 -11.09
N SER A 225 -1.19 -19.74 -12.03
CA SER A 225 -0.65 -20.54 -13.14
C SER A 225 0.71 -21.19 -12.83
N SER A 226 1.31 -20.92 -11.66
CA SER A 226 2.65 -21.40 -11.33
C SER A 226 2.71 -22.91 -11.07
N ALA A 227 3.47 -23.62 -11.90
CA ALA A 227 3.72 -25.06 -11.75
C ALA A 227 4.48 -25.38 -10.44
N TRP A 228 5.39 -24.51 -10.03
CA TRP A 228 6.16 -24.68 -8.79
C TRP A 228 5.26 -24.57 -7.55
N LEU A 229 4.34 -23.60 -7.55
CA LEU A 229 3.39 -23.45 -6.45
C LEU A 229 2.44 -24.66 -6.35
N ARG A 230 2.01 -25.22 -7.49
CA ARG A 230 1.23 -26.47 -7.53
C ARG A 230 2.01 -27.66 -6.97
N ALA A 231 3.29 -27.79 -7.31
CA ALA A 231 4.13 -28.85 -6.75
C ALA A 231 4.26 -28.75 -5.22
N ILE A 232 4.45 -27.53 -4.69
CA ILE A 232 4.47 -27.30 -3.24
C ILE A 232 3.13 -27.61 -2.61
N ALA A 233 2.03 -27.19 -3.25
CA ALA A 233 0.69 -27.45 -2.76
C ALA A 233 0.42 -28.96 -2.64
N GLU A 234 0.89 -29.75 -3.60
CA GLU A 234 0.78 -31.22 -3.57
C GLU A 234 1.63 -31.84 -2.44
N VAL A 235 2.84 -31.32 -2.22
CA VAL A 235 3.68 -31.75 -1.09
C VAL A 235 3.03 -31.43 0.26
N ILE A 236 2.41 -30.25 0.39
CA ILE A 236 1.70 -29.87 1.61
C ILE A 236 0.45 -30.71 1.80
N HIS A 237 -0.29 -30.99 0.72
CA HIS A 237 -1.48 -31.84 0.75
C HIS A 237 -1.12 -33.27 1.19
N THR A 238 -0.08 -33.86 0.60
CA THR A 238 0.39 -35.20 0.99
C THR A 238 0.86 -35.24 2.45
N LEU A 239 1.61 -34.22 2.90
CA LEU A 239 2.02 -34.11 4.31
C LEU A 239 0.82 -33.98 5.25
N GLY A 240 -0.17 -33.15 4.90
CA GLY A 240 -1.41 -32.99 5.65
C GLY A 240 -2.18 -34.29 5.77
N SER A 241 -2.26 -35.07 4.69
CA SER A 241 -2.91 -36.38 4.69
C SER A 241 -2.21 -37.40 5.61
N ILE A 242 -0.87 -37.35 5.69
CA ILE A 242 -0.07 -38.18 6.60
C ILE A 242 -0.30 -37.76 8.05
N LEU A 243 -0.27 -36.46 8.33
CA LEU A 243 -0.49 -35.89 9.66
C LEU A 243 -1.89 -36.19 10.20
N ARG A 244 -2.90 -36.20 9.32
CA ARG A 244 -4.27 -36.59 9.68
C ARG A 244 -4.38 -38.06 10.13
N LYS A 245 -3.56 -38.95 9.56
CA LYS A 245 -3.49 -40.35 10.02
C LYS A 245 -2.90 -40.47 11.43
N ILE A 246 -2.06 -39.52 11.83
CA ILE A 246 -1.42 -39.48 13.15
C ILE A 246 -2.37 -38.89 14.18
N ASN A 247 -3.04 -37.77 13.86
CA ASN A 247 -4.05 -37.18 14.72
C ASN A 247 -5.24 -36.66 13.89
N PRO A 248 -6.43 -37.26 14.02
CA PRO A 248 -7.61 -36.86 13.25
C PRO A 248 -8.13 -35.46 13.62
N ASP A 249 -7.77 -34.91 14.78
CA ASP A 249 -8.19 -33.56 15.22
C ASP A 249 -7.43 -32.44 14.50
N TRP A 250 -6.31 -32.76 13.85
CA TRP A 250 -5.54 -31.78 13.07
C TRP A 250 -6.23 -31.52 11.73
N LYS A 251 -6.96 -30.39 11.67
CA LYS A 251 -7.65 -29.88 10.46
C LYS A 251 -6.67 -29.32 9.41
N LEU A 252 -5.70 -30.12 8.99
CA LEU A 252 -4.67 -29.75 7.99
C LEU A 252 -4.99 -30.24 6.57
N ASP A 253 -6.22 -30.71 6.33
CA ASP A 253 -6.66 -31.21 5.03
C ASP A 253 -7.02 -30.06 4.09
N ILE A 254 -5.99 -29.38 3.59
CA ILE A 254 -6.11 -28.32 2.60
C ILE A 254 -5.90 -28.95 1.23
N THR A 255 -6.84 -28.74 0.30
CA THR A 255 -6.69 -29.22 -1.07
C THR A 255 -5.59 -28.42 -1.78
N ALA A 256 -4.89 -29.04 -2.74
CA ALA A 256 -3.84 -28.35 -3.49
C ALA A 256 -4.38 -27.11 -4.23
N SER A 257 -5.62 -27.16 -4.74
CA SER A 257 -6.28 -26.01 -5.37
C SER A 257 -6.54 -24.88 -4.39
N ASP A 258 -7.09 -25.18 -3.20
CA ASP A 258 -7.37 -24.18 -2.18
C ASP A 258 -6.09 -23.54 -1.65
N TYR A 259 -5.00 -24.31 -1.56
CA TYR A 259 -3.70 -23.78 -1.16
C TYR A 259 -3.13 -22.82 -2.21
N VAL A 260 -3.18 -23.18 -3.50
CA VAL A 260 -2.72 -22.32 -4.60
C VAL A 260 -3.53 -21.03 -4.66
N GLU A 261 -4.87 -21.15 -4.65
CA GLU A 261 -5.76 -19.98 -4.66
C GLU A 261 -5.57 -19.12 -3.42
N GLY A 262 -5.53 -19.73 -2.23
CA GLY A 262 -5.30 -19.04 -0.97
C GLY A 262 -3.96 -18.30 -0.93
N THR A 263 -2.90 -18.90 -1.48
CA THR A 263 -1.57 -18.27 -1.57
C THR A 263 -1.56 -17.12 -2.58
N ALA A 264 -2.20 -17.27 -3.73
CA ALA A 264 -2.30 -16.22 -4.74
C ALA A 264 -3.11 -15.01 -4.23
N ASN A 265 -4.20 -15.26 -3.50
CA ASN A 265 -5.02 -14.24 -2.86
C ASN A 265 -4.25 -13.52 -1.75
N LEU A 266 -3.56 -14.29 -0.90
CA LEU A 266 -2.72 -13.74 0.17
C LEU A 266 -1.62 -12.83 -0.40
N ALA A 267 -0.92 -13.29 -1.44
CA ALA A 267 0.11 -12.52 -2.10
C ALA A 267 -0.46 -11.23 -2.74
N SER A 268 -1.65 -11.30 -3.35
CA SER A 268 -2.34 -10.12 -3.88
C SER A 268 -2.70 -9.13 -2.77
N SER A 269 -3.24 -9.63 -1.67
CA SER A 269 -3.62 -8.81 -0.51
C SER A 269 -2.40 -8.13 0.12
N ILE A 270 -1.31 -8.86 0.35
CA ILE A 270 -0.04 -8.29 0.85
C ILE A 270 0.52 -7.27 -0.15
N TYR A 271 0.50 -7.56 -1.45
CA TYR A 271 1.02 -6.67 -2.48
C TYR A 271 0.25 -5.35 -2.56
N ASN A 272 -1.08 -5.40 -2.63
CA ASN A 272 -1.92 -4.20 -2.70
C ASN A 272 -1.83 -3.37 -1.41
N GLN A 273 -1.79 -4.02 -0.24
CA GLN A 273 -1.56 -3.34 1.04
C GLN A 273 -0.17 -2.70 1.13
N ALA A 274 0.87 -3.39 0.65
CA ALA A 274 2.23 -2.87 0.63
C ALA A 274 2.34 -1.68 -0.34
N LEU A 275 1.75 -1.75 -1.54
CA LEU A 275 1.68 -0.60 -2.42
C LEU A 275 1.02 0.61 -1.74
N GLY A 276 0.07 0.37 -0.83
CA GLY A 276 -0.57 1.43 -0.05
C GLY A 276 -1.46 2.34 -0.89
N VAL A 277 -1.82 1.89 -2.09
CA VAL A 277 -2.70 2.61 -3.02
C VAL A 277 -4.09 1.97 -2.95
N PRO A 278 -5.16 2.77 -2.77
CA PRO A 278 -6.52 2.26 -2.77
C PRO A 278 -6.88 1.48 -4.04
N THR A 279 -7.48 0.30 -3.88
CA THR A 279 -7.99 -0.50 -5.02
C THR A 279 -9.30 0.06 -5.59
N GLY A 280 -9.94 1.00 -4.91
CA GLY A 280 -11.12 1.71 -5.39
C GLY A 280 -11.39 2.99 -4.61
N SER A 281 -12.48 3.69 -4.94
CA SER A 281 -12.84 4.96 -4.30
C SER A 281 -13.26 4.82 -2.83
N HIS A 282 -13.49 3.59 -2.34
CA HIS A 282 -13.65 3.32 -0.89
C HIS A 282 -12.46 3.82 -0.07
N GLY A 283 -11.24 3.83 -0.64
CA GLY A 283 -10.05 4.27 0.10
C GLY A 283 -10.15 5.71 0.60
N ALA A 284 -10.88 6.60 -0.09
CA ALA A 284 -11.03 7.99 0.33
C ALA A 284 -11.84 8.11 1.64
N PHE A 285 -12.77 7.19 1.88
CA PHE A 285 -13.55 7.15 3.13
C PHE A 285 -12.70 6.74 4.33
N ARG A 286 -11.62 5.98 4.10
CA ARG A 286 -10.73 5.54 5.17
C ARG A 286 -9.99 6.70 5.82
N ASP A 287 -9.62 7.71 5.05
CA ASP A 287 -8.94 8.90 5.58
C ASP A 287 -9.80 9.62 6.66
N TYR A 288 -11.12 9.42 6.64
CA TYR A 288 -12.10 9.94 7.61
C TYR A 288 -12.66 8.87 8.57
N GLN A 289 -12.02 7.70 8.67
CA GLN A 289 -12.44 6.58 9.52
C GLN A 289 -13.88 6.09 9.23
N VAL A 290 -14.31 6.18 7.97
CA VAL A 290 -15.60 5.65 7.52
C VAL A 290 -15.35 4.29 6.86
N ASP A 291 -16.05 3.26 7.33
CA ASP A 291 -15.96 1.93 6.76
C ASP A 291 -16.63 1.89 5.38
N ALA A 292 -15.87 1.50 4.37
CA ALA A 292 -16.34 1.51 2.99
C ALA A 292 -15.82 0.32 2.20
N VAL A 293 -16.59 -0.12 1.21
CA VAL A 293 -16.21 -1.20 0.29
C VAL A 293 -16.64 -0.86 -1.13
N SER A 294 -15.79 -1.18 -2.11
CA SER A 294 -16.14 -1.04 -3.53
C SER A 294 -16.52 -2.41 -4.11
N LEU A 295 -17.65 -2.46 -4.80
CA LEU A 295 -18.24 -3.66 -5.39
C LEU A 295 -18.31 -3.50 -6.90
N GLU A 296 -17.68 -4.41 -7.63
CA GLU A 296 -17.81 -4.50 -9.08
C GLU A 296 -18.67 -5.70 -9.46
N PHE A 297 -19.86 -5.43 -9.97
CA PHE A 297 -20.78 -6.42 -10.48
C PHE A 297 -20.40 -6.78 -11.92
N SER A 298 -19.97 -8.01 -12.17
CA SER A 298 -19.66 -8.51 -13.51
C SER A 298 -20.76 -9.46 -13.99
N PRO A 299 -21.56 -9.08 -15.01
CA PRO A 299 -22.57 -9.96 -15.59
C PRO A 299 -21.93 -11.04 -16.48
N THR A 300 -22.57 -12.20 -16.60
CA THR A 300 -22.18 -13.25 -17.57
C THR A 300 -22.89 -13.13 -18.91
N PHE A 301 -23.95 -12.33 -18.98
CA PHE A 301 -24.72 -12.11 -20.19
C PHE A 301 -24.27 -10.84 -20.92
N TYR A 302 -24.42 -10.85 -22.25
CA TYR A 302 -24.33 -9.62 -23.02
C TYR A 302 -25.47 -8.68 -22.62
N ILE A 303 -25.11 -7.44 -22.31
CA ILE A 303 -26.00 -6.38 -21.78
C ILE A 303 -27.22 -6.07 -22.68
N ARG A 304 -27.28 -6.63 -23.89
CA ARG A 304 -28.42 -6.52 -24.83
C ARG A 304 -29.65 -7.35 -24.43
N ASN A 305 -29.54 -8.35 -23.55
CA ASN A 305 -30.71 -9.13 -23.13
C ASN A 305 -31.45 -8.43 -21.98
N GLU A 306 -32.57 -7.77 -22.28
CA GLU A 306 -33.35 -6.97 -21.30
C GLU A 306 -33.86 -7.79 -20.10
N ASN A 307 -34.30 -9.03 -20.30
CA ASN A 307 -34.78 -9.87 -19.21
C ASN A 307 -33.65 -10.26 -18.24
N ALA A 308 -32.48 -10.61 -18.80
CA ALA A 308 -31.30 -10.94 -18.01
C ALA A 308 -30.78 -9.70 -17.25
N LYS A 309 -30.76 -8.54 -17.92
CA LYS A 309 -30.40 -7.25 -17.34
C LYS A 309 -31.29 -6.85 -16.18
N SER A 310 -32.61 -6.98 -16.32
CA SER A 310 -33.58 -6.72 -15.25
C SER A 310 -33.36 -7.65 -14.06
N SER A 311 -33.23 -8.97 -14.29
CA SER A 311 -32.96 -9.94 -13.22
C SER A 311 -31.64 -9.66 -12.48
N PHE A 312 -30.59 -9.29 -13.21
CA PHE A 312 -29.31 -8.90 -12.65
C PHE A 312 -29.39 -7.65 -11.78
N LEU A 313 -30.05 -6.60 -12.28
CA LEU A 313 -30.28 -5.36 -11.52
C LEU A 313 -31.10 -5.61 -10.25
N VAL A 314 -32.12 -6.47 -10.31
CA VAL A 314 -32.92 -6.84 -9.12
C VAL A 314 -32.06 -7.55 -8.09
N ARG A 315 -31.21 -8.51 -8.50
CA ARG A 315 -30.30 -9.20 -7.59
C ARG A 315 -29.26 -8.25 -6.99
N GLY A 316 -28.67 -7.38 -7.80
CA GLY A 316 -27.72 -6.35 -7.34
C GLY A 316 -28.38 -5.37 -6.37
N GLY A 317 -29.59 -4.91 -6.68
CA GLY A 317 -30.35 -3.99 -5.84
C GLY A 317 -30.73 -4.61 -4.50
N ARG A 318 -31.17 -5.88 -4.49
CA ARG A 318 -31.44 -6.64 -3.26
C ARG A 318 -30.19 -6.87 -2.42
N LEU A 319 -29.02 -7.04 -3.03
CA LEU A 319 -27.75 -7.10 -2.30
C LEU A 319 -27.49 -5.77 -1.59
N LEU A 320 -27.50 -4.66 -2.34
CA LEU A 320 -27.25 -3.32 -1.79
C LEU A 320 -28.26 -2.95 -0.71
N GLU A 321 -29.55 -3.19 -0.94
CA GLU A 321 -30.63 -3.00 0.04
C GLU A 321 -30.39 -3.83 1.31
N GLY A 322 -29.96 -5.09 1.17
CA GLY A 322 -29.64 -5.97 2.30
C GLY A 322 -28.47 -5.46 3.15
N VAL A 323 -27.43 -4.93 2.50
CA VAL A 323 -26.28 -4.32 3.20
C VAL A 323 -26.70 -3.01 3.89
N VAL A 324 -27.45 -2.15 3.19
CA VAL A 324 -28.01 -0.91 3.77
C VAL A 324 -28.88 -1.22 4.97
N ARG A 325 -29.76 -2.23 4.92
CA ARG A 325 -30.56 -2.66 6.08
C ARG A 325 -29.69 -3.11 7.24
N SER A 326 -28.62 -3.85 6.96
CA SER A 326 -27.69 -4.34 7.98
C SER A 326 -27.03 -3.16 8.70
N VAL A 327 -26.51 -2.17 7.97
CA VAL A 327 -25.89 -0.96 8.53
C VAL A 327 -26.91 -0.04 9.21
N ASN A 328 -28.10 0.10 8.63
CA ASN A 328 -29.18 0.94 9.18
C ASN A 328 -29.59 0.49 10.59
N ASN A 329 -29.60 -0.83 10.84
CA ASN A 329 -29.97 -1.41 12.12
C ASN A 329 -28.83 -1.44 13.16
N LEU A 330 -27.61 -1.03 12.80
CA LEU A 330 -26.51 -0.89 13.76
C LEU A 330 -26.79 0.29 14.69
N LEU A 331 -26.73 0.06 16.01
CA LEU A 331 -26.86 1.12 17.00
C LEU A 331 -25.53 1.84 17.26
N GLU A 332 -24.43 1.14 17.06
CA GLU A 332 -23.07 1.65 17.24
C GLU A 332 -22.27 1.43 15.95
N LYS A 333 -21.17 2.17 15.79
CA LYS A 333 -20.24 1.91 14.68
C LYS A 333 -19.58 0.55 14.85
N PHE A 334 -18.96 0.03 13.79
CA PHE A 334 -18.27 -1.25 13.87
C PHE A 334 -17.05 -1.15 14.82
N HIS A 335 -17.12 -1.77 16.00
CA HIS A 335 -16.10 -1.63 17.05
C HIS A 335 -15.40 -2.94 17.46
N GLN A 336 -15.97 -4.12 17.17
CA GLN A 336 -15.40 -5.41 17.61
C GLN A 336 -14.50 -6.10 16.58
N SER A 337 -14.64 -5.75 15.30
CA SER A 337 -13.95 -6.45 14.21
C SER A 337 -12.67 -5.77 13.73
N PHE A 338 -11.70 -6.59 13.30
CA PHE A 338 -10.31 -6.19 13.04
C PHE A 338 -10.15 -5.30 11.80
N PHE A 339 -9.22 -4.33 11.88
CA PHE A 339 -8.82 -3.44 10.76
C PHE A 339 -7.48 -3.81 10.10
N LEU A 340 -6.80 -4.82 10.66
CA LEU A 340 -5.50 -5.31 10.21
C LEU A 340 -5.62 -6.81 9.94
N TYR A 341 -5.82 -7.16 8.68
CA TYR A 341 -5.96 -8.54 8.22
C TYR A 341 -5.52 -8.70 6.76
N PHE A 342 -5.17 -9.92 6.39
CA PHE A 342 -4.96 -10.31 4.99
C PHE A 342 -6.11 -11.19 4.51
N LEU A 343 -6.56 -10.99 3.28
CA LEU A 343 -7.56 -11.83 2.66
C LEU A 343 -6.88 -13.01 1.96
N THR A 344 -7.33 -14.23 2.29
CA THR A 344 -6.90 -15.47 1.63
C THR A 344 -8.01 -16.04 0.75
N ALA A 345 -9.25 -15.70 1.03
CA ALA A 345 -10.40 -15.96 0.18
C ALA A 345 -11.49 -14.93 0.51
N PRO A 346 -12.55 -14.82 -0.32
CA PRO A 346 -13.69 -13.94 -0.04
C PRO A 346 -14.35 -14.10 1.34
N SER A 347 -14.20 -15.27 1.96
CA SER A 347 -14.73 -15.61 3.29
C SER A 347 -13.64 -15.99 4.32
N LYS A 348 -12.35 -15.91 3.96
CA LYS A 348 -11.24 -16.35 4.82
C LYS A 348 -10.21 -15.26 4.96
N PHE A 349 -9.83 -14.94 6.19
CA PHE A 349 -8.86 -13.92 6.51
C PHE A 349 -7.81 -14.43 7.51
N ILE A 350 -6.67 -13.78 7.53
CA ILE A 350 -5.62 -13.96 8.54
C ILE A 350 -5.57 -12.68 9.36
N SER A 351 -5.84 -12.78 10.67
CA SER A 351 -5.78 -11.64 11.58
C SER A 351 -4.34 -11.27 11.92
N VAL A 352 -4.16 -10.03 12.38
CA VAL A 352 -2.87 -9.51 12.88
C VAL A 352 -2.20 -10.41 13.89
N GLY A 353 -2.94 -11.02 14.82
CA GLY A 353 -2.37 -11.91 15.83
C GLY A 353 -1.64 -13.13 15.24
N VAL A 354 -2.08 -13.63 14.08
CA VAL A 354 -1.50 -14.82 13.45
C VAL A 354 -0.31 -14.46 12.57
N TYR A 355 -0.44 -13.43 11.72
CA TYR A 355 0.64 -13.09 10.78
C TYR A 355 1.82 -12.37 11.45
N MET A 356 1.63 -11.77 12.63
CA MET A 356 2.73 -11.09 13.36
C MET A 356 3.79 -12.10 13.84
N ILE A 357 3.39 -13.34 14.11
CA ILE A 357 4.28 -14.41 14.58
C ILE A 357 5.40 -14.71 13.57
N PRO A 358 5.12 -15.06 12.29
CA PRO A 358 6.18 -15.32 11.32
C PRO A 358 7.04 -14.08 11.05
N PHE A 359 6.47 -12.87 11.08
CA PHE A 359 7.27 -11.64 10.96
C PHE A 359 8.24 -11.45 12.14
N ALA A 360 7.78 -11.65 13.37
CA ALA A 360 8.65 -11.60 14.55
C ALA A 360 9.77 -12.65 14.46
N LEU A 361 9.44 -13.88 14.05
CA LEU A 361 10.43 -14.94 13.84
C LEU A 361 11.47 -14.58 12.77
N LEU A 362 11.08 -13.85 11.72
CA LEU A 362 12.01 -13.34 10.71
C LEU A 362 12.93 -12.25 11.27
N VAL A 363 12.41 -11.32 12.08
CA VAL A 363 13.14 -10.14 12.57
C VAL A 363 14.04 -10.43 13.78
N VAL A 364 13.62 -11.29 14.71
CA VAL A 364 14.35 -11.60 15.97
C VAL A 364 15.82 -12.03 15.78
N PRO A 365 16.21 -12.79 14.74
CA PRO A 365 17.62 -13.11 14.49
C PRO A 365 18.53 -11.88 14.31
N LEU A 366 18.01 -10.76 13.82
CA LEU A 366 18.79 -9.55 13.54
C LEU A 366 19.46 -8.98 14.82
N PRO A 367 18.73 -8.56 15.87
CA PRO A 367 19.36 -8.01 17.07
C PRO A 367 20.28 -9.02 17.78
N ILE A 368 19.95 -10.32 17.73
CA ILE A 368 20.79 -11.38 18.30
C ILE A 368 22.15 -11.43 17.58
N VAL A 369 22.14 -11.44 16.24
CA VAL A 369 23.37 -11.45 15.44
C VAL A 369 24.15 -10.15 15.61
N ALA A 370 23.48 -9.00 15.71
CA ALA A 370 24.13 -7.71 15.97
C ALA A 370 24.86 -7.72 17.33
N ALA A 371 24.19 -8.21 18.38
CA ALA A 371 24.79 -8.33 19.71
C ALA A 371 25.98 -9.30 19.72
N ALA A 372 25.86 -10.46 19.07
CA ALA A 372 26.95 -11.44 18.96
C ALA A 372 28.18 -10.88 18.21
N LEU A 373 27.96 -10.11 17.13
CA LEU A 373 29.04 -9.46 16.39
C LEU A 373 29.70 -8.34 17.19
N ALA A 374 28.94 -7.59 17.99
CA ALA A 374 29.45 -6.55 18.87
C ALA A 374 30.30 -7.12 20.03
N ASP A 375 29.89 -8.22 20.66
CA ASP A 375 30.67 -8.89 21.72
C ASP A 375 31.93 -9.57 21.18
N GLY A 376 31.83 -10.19 20.00
CA GLY A 376 32.96 -10.81 19.31
C GLY A 376 34.08 -9.82 18.95
N GLY A 377 33.74 -8.54 18.70
CA GLY A 377 34.72 -7.46 18.54
C GLY A 377 35.46 -7.13 19.83
N ARG A 378 34.73 -7.03 20.96
CA ARG A 378 35.30 -6.73 22.30
C ARG A 378 36.30 -7.76 22.79
N LYS A 379 36.06 -9.06 22.53
CA LYS A 379 36.97 -10.15 22.94
C LYS A 379 38.29 -10.16 22.17
N LYS A 380 38.28 -9.71 20.90
CA LYS A 380 39.50 -9.66 20.06
C LYS A 380 40.46 -8.56 20.51
N GLY A 381 39.93 -7.39 20.91
CA GLY A 381 40.70 -6.31 21.53
C GLY A 381 41.42 -6.74 22.81
N LYS A 382 40.71 -7.42 23.72
CA LYS A 382 41.32 -7.94 24.98
C LYS A 382 42.43 -8.99 24.76
N SER A 383 42.34 -9.84 23.72
CA SER A 383 43.37 -10.86 23.47
C SER A 383 44.67 -10.31 22.88
N ILE A 384 44.58 -9.20 22.13
CA ILE A 384 45.76 -8.54 21.55
C ILE A 384 46.55 -7.82 22.65
N ASP A 385 45.85 -7.20 23.62
CA ASP A 385 46.48 -6.52 24.75
C ASP A 385 47.08 -7.47 25.79
N ALA A 386 46.48 -8.66 26.01
CA ALA A 386 47.02 -9.67 26.92
C ALA A 386 48.33 -10.33 26.43
N SER A 387 48.63 -10.24 25.13
CA SER A 387 49.89 -10.75 24.55
C SER A 387 51.06 -9.75 24.66
N LYS A 388 50.80 -8.52 25.10
CA LYS A 388 51.79 -7.45 25.32
C LYS A 388 51.75 -6.95 26.76
N THR A 389 52.11 -7.78 27.73
CA THR A 389 52.39 -7.28 29.08
C THR A 389 53.48 -8.09 29.78
N LYS A 390 54.73 -7.76 29.45
CA LYS A 390 55.87 -7.75 30.38
C LYS A 390 56.68 -6.49 30.08
N GLY A 391 56.52 -5.45 30.91
CA GLY A 391 57.32 -4.23 30.86
C GLY A 391 56.59 -2.98 31.38
N SER A 392 56.84 -2.69 32.66
CA SER A 392 56.75 -1.41 33.40
C SER A 392 55.49 -0.53 33.32
N ALA A 393 54.97 -0.22 34.52
CA ALA A 393 54.04 0.87 34.80
C ALA A 393 54.64 2.23 34.41
N ASP A 394 53.90 3.12 33.76
CA ASP A 394 53.02 4.09 34.42
C ASP A 394 52.21 4.89 33.37
N ASN A 395 51.09 5.49 33.80
CA ASN A 395 50.08 6.30 33.11
C ASN A 395 48.75 5.61 32.72
N LEU A 396 47.72 6.08 33.42
CA LEU A 396 46.28 5.88 33.27
C LEU A 396 45.84 5.59 31.81
N GLN A 397 45.43 4.34 31.57
CA GLN A 397 44.68 3.95 30.39
C GLN A 397 43.23 4.41 30.53
N THR A 398 42.85 5.46 29.83
CA THR A 398 41.45 5.75 29.54
C THR A 398 40.90 4.66 28.61
N GLU A 399 39.74 4.12 28.95
CA GLU A 399 39.01 3.03 28.29
C GLU A 399 38.88 3.19 26.75
N GLY A 400 39.86 2.69 25.99
CA GLY A 400 39.96 2.87 24.53
C GLY A 400 38.98 2.06 23.67
N GLY A 401 38.11 1.23 24.26
CA GLY A 401 37.18 0.38 23.50
C GLY A 401 35.86 1.04 23.08
N SER A 402 35.50 2.21 23.65
CA SER A 402 34.18 2.83 23.45
C SER A 402 34.07 3.66 22.16
N TRP A 403 35.18 4.04 21.53
CA TRP A 403 35.20 4.99 20.41
C TRP A 403 35.17 4.32 19.02
N GLU A 404 35.47 3.04 18.90
CA GLU A 404 35.45 2.33 17.61
C GLU A 404 34.02 2.19 17.04
N TRP A 405 33.02 2.00 17.91
CA TRP A 405 31.61 1.96 17.48
C TRP A 405 31.12 3.32 16.96
N LEU A 406 31.71 4.42 17.44
CA LEU A 406 31.41 5.77 16.97
C LEU A 406 31.80 5.94 15.49
N GLN A 407 32.88 5.29 15.05
CA GLN A 407 33.29 5.33 13.64
C GLN A 407 32.29 4.56 12.74
N ALA A 408 31.83 3.39 13.18
CA ALA A 408 30.77 2.65 12.49
C ALA A 408 29.45 3.44 12.46
N ALA A 409 29.09 4.08 13.58
CA ALA A 409 27.92 4.94 13.67
C ALA A 409 28.03 6.17 12.76
N ARG A 410 29.21 6.78 12.63
CA ARG A 410 29.46 7.88 11.69
C ARG A 410 29.19 7.46 10.24
N VAL A 411 29.68 6.28 9.82
CA VAL A 411 29.42 5.75 8.48
C VAL A 411 27.91 5.53 8.26
N LEU A 412 27.23 4.96 9.24
CA LEU A 412 25.77 4.80 9.20
C LEU A 412 25.07 6.15 9.06
N LEU A 413 25.42 7.15 9.87
CA LEU A 413 24.82 8.48 9.80
C LEU A 413 25.02 9.15 8.44
N VAL A 414 26.21 9.07 7.86
CA VAL A 414 26.48 9.62 6.52
C VAL A 414 25.60 8.96 5.45
N ILE A 415 25.46 7.63 5.50
CA ILE A 415 24.63 6.89 4.55
C ILE A 415 23.13 7.16 4.76
N GLN A 416 22.68 7.34 6.01
CA GLN A 416 21.30 7.73 6.29
C GLN A 416 21.00 9.16 5.84
N LEU A 417 21.93 10.10 6.03
CA LEU A 417 21.81 11.47 5.50
C LEU A 417 21.76 11.46 3.97
N TRP A 418 22.58 10.65 3.32
CA TRP A 418 22.54 10.43 1.88
C TRP A 418 21.16 9.91 1.44
N ALA A 419 20.62 8.91 2.11
CA ALA A 419 19.31 8.33 1.83
C ALA A 419 18.17 9.37 1.93
N VAL A 420 18.22 10.24 2.94
CA VAL A 420 17.26 11.36 3.08
C VAL A 420 17.36 12.30 1.88
N ILE A 421 18.57 12.73 1.49
CA ILE A 421 18.76 13.61 0.32
C ILE A 421 18.22 12.96 -0.95
N VAL A 422 18.56 11.69 -1.18
CA VAL A 422 18.12 10.92 -2.35
C VAL A 422 16.60 10.76 -2.41
N SER A 423 15.94 10.61 -1.26
CA SER A 423 14.47 10.56 -1.16
C SER A 423 13.78 11.89 -1.52
N LEU A 424 14.50 13.01 -1.47
CA LEU A 424 13.97 14.34 -1.81
C LEU A 424 14.31 14.75 -3.25
N LEU A 425 15.25 14.08 -3.93
CA LEU A 425 15.67 14.44 -5.28
C LEU A 425 14.52 14.49 -6.30
N PRO A 426 13.54 13.57 -6.28
CA PRO A 426 12.52 13.58 -7.34
C PRO A 426 11.57 14.76 -7.30
N TYR A 427 11.42 15.41 -6.15
CA TYR A 427 10.77 16.71 -6.10
C TYR A 427 11.45 17.70 -7.05
N TYR A 428 12.78 17.83 -7.00
CA TYR A 428 13.51 18.77 -7.84
C TYR A 428 13.56 18.33 -9.31
N ILE A 429 13.66 17.03 -9.58
CA ILE A 429 13.72 16.50 -10.96
C ILE A 429 12.37 16.65 -11.67
N SER A 430 11.26 16.45 -10.96
CA SER A 430 9.92 16.58 -11.52
C SER A 430 9.53 18.02 -11.89
N GLN A 431 10.31 19.02 -11.48
CA GLN A 431 10.14 20.42 -11.89
C GLN A 431 10.74 20.71 -13.27
N ILE A 432 11.52 19.79 -13.85
CA ILE A 432 12.10 19.95 -15.18
C ILE A 432 10.98 19.71 -16.22
N PRO A 433 10.57 20.73 -17.00
CA PRO A 433 9.53 20.55 -18.01
C PRO A 433 9.98 19.58 -19.12
N ASP A 434 9.04 18.80 -19.63
CA ASP A 434 9.20 17.87 -20.77
C ASP A 434 10.24 16.74 -20.62
N GLY A 435 10.65 16.41 -19.39
CA GLY A 435 11.54 15.28 -19.12
C GLY A 435 10.88 13.91 -19.37
N THR A 436 11.50 13.05 -20.17
CA THR A 436 11.04 11.66 -20.30
C THR A 436 11.35 10.85 -19.02
N PRO A 437 10.53 9.84 -18.64
CA PRO A 437 10.78 9.03 -17.44
C PRO A 437 12.17 8.39 -17.40
N ILE A 438 12.72 8.03 -18.57
CA ILE A 438 14.07 7.50 -18.70
C ILE A 438 15.11 8.57 -18.34
N GLN A 439 15.00 9.77 -18.89
CA GLN A 439 15.92 10.88 -18.56
C GLN A 439 15.88 11.19 -17.07
N SER A 440 14.69 11.27 -16.47
CA SER A 440 14.54 11.53 -15.04
C SER A 440 15.18 10.43 -14.17
N SER A 441 15.03 9.15 -14.56
CA SER A 441 15.71 8.03 -13.88
C SER A 441 17.24 8.16 -13.94
N VAL A 442 17.80 8.54 -15.08
CA VAL A 442 19.25 8.71 -15.27
C VAL A 442 19.76 9.90 -14.47
N ILE A 443 19.07 11.04 -14.52
CA ILE A 443 19.39 12.23 -13.72
C ILE A 443 19.40 11.88 -12.23
N TRP A 444 18.40 11.14 -11.76
CA TRP A 444 18.32 10.71 -10.37
C TRP A 444 19.50 9.83 -9.96
N VAL A 445 19.88 8.85 -10.78
CA VAL A 445 21.04 7.98 -10.51
C VAL A 445 22.33 8.80 -10.44
N VAL A 446 22.54 9.71 -11.40
CA VAL A 446 23.73 10.57 -11.45
C VAL A 446 23.81 11.47 -10.23
N LEU A 447 22.71 12.13 -9.85
CA LEU A 447 22.64 12.98 -8.66
C LEU A 447 22.81 12.18 -7.36
N ALA A 448 22.26 10.97 -7.27
CA ALA A 448 22.43 10.09 -6.12
C ALA A 448 23.91 9.67 -5.93
N ILE A 449 24.63 9.37 -7.03
CA ILE A 449 26.06 9.05 -6.97
C ILE A 449 26.89 10.30 -6.61
N LEU A 450 26.59 11.45 -7.24
CA LEU A 450 27.32 12.69 -7.00
C LEU A 450 27.18 13.16 -5.55
N THR A 451 25.96 13.13 -4.99
CA THR A 451 25.72 13.47 -3.59
C THR A 451 26.43 12.52 -2.63
N LEU A 452 26.52 11.21 -2.95
CA LEU A 452 27.31 10.25 -2.16
C LEU A 452 28.80 10.59 -2.15
N ILE A 453 29.37 10.93 -3.32
CA ILE A 453 30.79 11.31 -3.45
C ILE A 453 31.07 12.58 -2.64
N VAL A 454 30.20 13.60 -2.73
CA VAL A 454 30.33 14.84 -1.96
C VAL A 454 30.30 14.57 -0.46
N LEU A 455 29.36 13.75 0.01
CA LEU A 455 29.28 13.38 1.43
C LEU A 455 30.52 12.61 1.90
N TYR A 456 31.08 11.72 1.07
CA TYR A 456 32.34 11.04 1.38
C TYR A 456 33.56 11.97 1.35
N ALA A 457 33.57 13.00 0.51
CA ALA A 457 34.62 14.02 0.53
C ALA A 457 34.55 14.87 1.82
N MET A 458 33.35 15.23 2.28
CA MET A 458 33.14 16.03 3.50
C MET A 458 33.38 15.24 4.78
N PHE A 459 32.83 14.03 4.87
CA PHE A 459 32.81 13.24 6.11
C PHE A 459 33.80 12.07 6.12
N GLY A 460 34.55 11.85 5.04
CA GLY A 460 35.51 10.77 4.90
C GLY A 460 34.88 9.48 4.36
N SER A 461 35.67 8.71 3.61
CA SER A 461 35.25 7.43 3.06
C SER A 461 35.07 6.37 4.16
N PRO A 462 34.10 5.45 4.04
CA PRO A 462 33.96 4.32 4.97
C PRO A 462 35.23 3.46 5.08
N TYR A 463 36.09 3.48 4.06
CA TYR A 463 37.35 2.71 4.04
C TYR A 463 38.54 3.45 4.66
N SER A 464 38.50 4.78 4.78
CA SER A 464 39.59 5.55 5.43
C SER A 464 39.46 5.54 6.95
N ALA A 465 38.27 5.27 7.48
CA ALA A 465 37.97 5.29 8.91
C ALA A 465 38.51 4.09 9.71
N GLY A 466 39.10 3.07 9.06
CA GLY A 466 39.71 1.92 9.76
C GLY A 466 38.71 0.99 10.47
N VAL A 467 37.40 1.12 10.19
CA VAL A 467 36.32 0.40 10.88
C VAL A 467 36.41 -1.11 10.66
N GLU A 468 36.30 -1.90 11.72
CA GLU A 468 36.17 -3.36 11.61
C GLU A 468 34.83 -3.71 10.94
N TRP A 469 34.87 -4.53 9.88
CA TRP A 469 33.68 -4.93 9.12
C TRP A 469 32.58 -5.58 9.98
N LYS A 470 32.96 -6.26 11.07
CA LYS A 470 32.02 -6.88 12.01
C LYS A 470 31.21 -5.83 12.76
N LEU A 471 31.85 -4.74 13.16
CA LEU A 471 31.23 -3.64 13.88
C LEU A 471 30.31 -2.84 12.94
N LEU A 472 30.75 -2.59 11.71
CA LEU A 472 29.92 -1.99 10.66
C LEU A 472 28.67 -2.85 10.37
N LYS A 473 28.86 -4.16 10.22
CA LYS A 473 27.76 -5.11 10.02
C LYS A 473 26.80 -5.13 11.22
N ALA A 474 27.31 -5.12 12.45
CA ALA A 474 26.47 -5.06 13.65
C ALA A 474 25.61 -3.78 13.69
N THR A 475 26.22 -2.61 13.46
CA THR A 475 25.52 -1.33 13.42
C THR A 475 24.47 -1.25 12.31
N MET A 476 24.79 -1.78 11.12
CA MET A 476 23.84 -1.92 10.02
C MET A 476 22.64 -2.81 10.42
N ILE A 477 22.90 -4.00 10.98
CA ILE A 477 21.85 -4.95 11.39
C ILE A 477 20.93 -4.34 12.46
N THR A 478 21.48 -3.58 13.41
CA THR A 478 20.66 -2.86 14.40
C THR A 478 19.79 -1.80 13.73
N SER A 479 20.35 -1.00 12.82
CA SER A 479 19.58 0.04 12.10
C SER A 479 18.43 -0.55 11.29
N ILE A 480 18.65 -1.66 10.59
CA ILE A 480 17.58 -2.31 9.80
C ILE A 480 16.55 -3.00 10.70
N SER A 481 16.95 -3.58 11.83
CA SER A 481 16.00 -4.14 12.80
C SER A 481 15.05 -3.05 13.33
N ILE A 482 15.58 -1.87 13.65
CA ILE A 482 14.77 -0.71 14.06
C ILE A 482 13.90 -0.23 12.90
N GLY A 483 14.45 -0.10 11.70
CA GLY A 483 13.73 0.32 10.49
C GLY A 483 12.56 -0.60 10.13
N LEU A 484 12.75 -1.92 10.16
CA LEU A 484 11.68 -2.90 9.93
C LEU A 484 10.65 -2.88 11.07
N GLY A 485 11.07 -2.69 12.32
CA GLY A 485 10.17 -2.53 13.46
C GLY A 485 9.27 -1.31 13.32
N LEU A 486 9.84 -0.14 13.02
CA LEU A 486 9.07 1.09 12.77
C LEU A 486 8.15 0.94 11.56
N MET A 487 8.64 0.34 10.48
CA MET A 487 7.82 0.12 9.28
C MET A 487 6.65 -0.82 9.56
N SER A 488 6.81 -1.80 10.44
CA SER A 488 5.72 -2.73 10.80
C SER A 488 4.53 -2.04 11.47
N ILE A 489 4.76 -0.89 12.12
CA ILE A 489 3.73 -0.06 12.73
C ILE A 489 3.04 0.82 11.66
N ILE A 490 3.80 1.34 10.70
CA ILE A 490 3.30 2.24 9.66
C ILE A 490 2.54 1.47 8.56
N ASN A 491 3.18 0.47 7.96
CA ASN A 491 2.58 -0.43 6.98
C ASN A 491 3.22 -1.81 7.12
N PHE A 492 2.47 -2.71 7.77
CA PHE A 492 2.93 -4.05 8.06
C PHE A 492 3.24 -4.87 6.80
N ALA A 493 2.43 -4.76 5.74
CA ALA A 493 2.62 -5.50 4.51
C ALA A 493 3.95 -5.14 3.82
N THR A 494 4.30 -3.86 3.79
CA THR A 494 5.60 -3.39 3.31
C THR A 494 6.75 -3.93 4.16
N ALA A 495 6.61 -3.90 5.49
CA ALA A 495 7.64 -4.41 6.39
C ALA A 495 7.84 -5.92 6.20
N GLN A 496 6.77 -6.69 6.01
CA GLN A 496 6.84 -8.12 5.78
C GLN A 496 7.51 -8.46 4.44
N LEU A 497 7.10 -7.83 3.33
CA LEU A 497 7.76 -8.04 2.03
C LEU A 497 9.21 -7.58 2.06
N GLY A 498 9.47 -6.45 2.72
CA GLY A 498 10.80 -5.92 2.94
C GLY A 498 11.70 -6.86 3.72
N ALA A 499 11.18 -7.45 4.79
CA ALA A 499 11.89 -8.43 5.62
C ALA A 499 12.30 -9.67 4.82
N LEU A 500 11.44 -10.17 3.92
CA LEU A 500 11.76 -11.33 3.06
C LEU A 500 12.96 -11.08 2.13
N ILE A 501 13.21 -9.81 1.74
CA ILE A 501 14.32 -9.43 0.86
C ILE A 501 15.56 -9.03 1.66
N VAL A 502 15.39 -8.15 2.64
CA VAL A 502 16.50 -7.48 3.33
C VAL A 502 17.16 -8.39 4.37
N ILE A 503 16.41 -9.26 5.05
CA ILE A 503 16.96 -10.12 6.10
C ILE A 503 17.97 -11.13 5.54
N PRO A 504 17.67 -11.87 4.45
CA PRO A 504 18.68 -12.69 3.78
C PRO A 504 19.91 -11.86 3.37
N MET A 505 19.72 -10.69 2.74
CA MET A 505 20.82 -9.83 2.33
C MET A 505 21.75 -9.46 3.52
N CYS A 506 21.17 -9.01 4.63
CA CYS A 506 21.91 -8.63 5.84
C CYS A 506 22.67 -9.80 6.47
N LEU A 507 22.03 -10.97 6.60
CA LEU A 507 22.62 -12.12 7.28
C LEU A 507 23.76 -12.74 6.46
N PHE A 508 23.59 -12.87 5.15
CA PHE A 508 24.58 -13.48 4.26
C PHE A 508 25.77 -12.58 3.94
N SER A 509 25.60 -11.24 4.02
CA SER A 509 26.68 -10.27 3.75
C SER A 509 27.98 -10.57 4.51
N ARG A 510 29.06 -10.89 3.80
CA ARG A 510 30.41 -11.10 4.37
C ARG A 510 31.46 -10.59 3.39
N PRO A 511 32.58 -10.04 3.87
CA PRO A 511 33.61 -9.52 2.98
C PRO A 511 34.16 -10.60 2.06
N LEU A 512 34.16 -10.34 0.75
CA LEU A 512 34.61 -11.30 -0.27
C LEU A 512 36.06 -11.75 -0.05
N LYS A 513 36.90 -10.85 0.46
CA LYS A 513 38.31 -11.15 0.76
C LYS A 513 38.51 -12.07 1.97
N ALA A 514 37.60 -12.05 2.95
CA ALA A 514 37.67 -12.96 4.10
C ALA A 514 37.32 -14.41 3.72
N GLN A 515 36.70 -14.62 2.56
CA GLN A 515 36.28 -15.93 2.08
C GLN A 515 37.40 -16.70 1.35
N LEU A 516 38.58 -16.09 1.15
CA LEU A 516 39.70 -16.74 0.48
C LEU A 516 40.24 -17.98 1.22
N GLY A 517 39.95 -18.12 2.52
CA GLY A 517 40.36 -19.27 3.34
C GLY A 517 39.40 -20.47 3.35
N LEU A 518 38.26 -20.40 2.67
CA LEU A 518 37.29 -21.51 2.59
C LEU A 518 37.60 -22.45 1.40
N SER A 519 37.15 -23.70 1.49
CA SER A 519 37.17 -24.64 0.36
C SER A 519 36.35 -24.11 -0.83
N PHE A 520 36.66 -24.59 -2.03
CA PHE A 520 36.14 -24.04 -3.30
C PHE A 520 34.60 -23.98 -3.34
N LEU A 521 33.92 -25.07 -2.97
CA LEU A 521 32.46 -25.19 -3.05
C LEU A 521 31.69 -24.20 -2.14
N PRO A 522 31.94 -24.11 -0.82
CA PRO A 522 31.25 -23.12 0.02
C PRO A 522 31.62 -21.68 -0.35
N ARG A 523 32.83 -21.44 -0.86
CA ARG A 523 33.25 -20.12 -1.34
C ARG A 523 32.45 -19.69 -2.58
N THR A 524 32.30 -20.56 -3.57
CA THR A 524 31.55 -20.22 -4.80
C THR A 524 30.07 -20.01 -4.52
N VAL A 525 29.44 -20.88 -3.72
CA VAL A 525 28.03 -20.75 -3.33
C VAL A 525 27.77 -19.45 -2.55
N LEU A 526 28.62 -19.12 -1.58
CA LEU A 526 28.46 -17.92 -0.76
C LEU A 526 28.73 -16.64 -1.55
N CYS A 527 29.71 -16.66 -2.46
CA CYS A 527 29.99 -15.53 -3.35
C CYS A 527 28.84 -15.31 -4.34
N ALA A 528 28.36 -16.39 -4.98
CA ALA A 528 27.20 -16.34 -5.87
C ALA A 528 25.95 -15.83 -5.15
N SER A 529 25.67 -16.34 -3.94
CA SER A 529 24.55 -15.90 -3.12
C SER A 529 24.66 -14.42 -2.73
N ASN A 530 25.84 -13.95 -2.36
CA ASN A 530 26.06 -12.53 -2.02
C ASN A 530 25.85 -11.62 -3.24
N ILE A 531 26.34 -12.00 -4.41
CA ILE A 531 26.15 -11.23 -5.65
C ILE A 531 24.67 -11.23 -6.03
N LEU A 532 24.02 -12.40 -5.97
CA LEU A 532 22.60 -12.56 -6.24
C LEU A 532 21.78 -11.65 -5.32
N LEU A 533 21.97 -11.74 -4.00
CA LEU A 533 21.27 -10.91 -3.02
C LEU A 533 21.58 -9.42 -3.17
N ALA A 534 22.79 -9.05 -3.61
CA ALA A 534 23.11 -7.65 -3.89
C ALA A 534 22.40 -7.14 -5.15
N VAL A 535 22.25 -7.94 -6.20
CA VAL A 535 21.53 -7.53 -7.42
C VAL A 535 20.02 -7.49 -7.17
N PHE A 536 19.47 -8.54 -6.57
CA PHE A 536 18.03 -8.67 -6.30
C PHE A 536 17.55 -7.79 -5.14
N GLY A 537 18.42 -7.53 -4.16
CA GLY A 537 18.16 -6.62 -3.04
C GLY A 537 18.37 -5.14 -3.39
N PHE A 538 18.73 -4.80 -4.63
CA PHE A 538 18.76 -3.40 -5.06
C PHE A 538 17.31 -2.88 -5.15
N PRO A 539 16.93 -1.79 -4.44
CA PRO A 539 15.51 -1.40 -4.35
C PRO A 539 14.80 -1.17 -5.70
N PRO A 540 15.43 -0.54 -6.71
CA PRO A 540 14.86 -0.47 -8.06
C PRO A 540 14.62 -1.84 -8.70
N ALA A 541 15.55 -2.78 -8.56
CA ALA A 541 15.39 -4.14 -9.08
C ALA A 541 14.26 -4.88 -8.35
N ALA A 542 14.18 -4.76 -7.03
CA ALA A 542 13.12 -5.35 -6.22
C ALA A 542 11.72 -4.85 -6.63
N LEU A 543 11.59 -3.54 -6.89
CA LEU A 543 10.34 -2.94 -7.39
C LEU A 543 9.93 -3.47 -8.77
N LEU A 544 10.89 -3.57 -9.70
CA LEU A 544 10.63 -4.03 -11.05
C LEU A 544 10.23 -5.51 -11.08
N ILE A 545 10.84 -6.33 -10.23
CA ILE A 545 10.47 -7.75 -10.07
C ILE A 545 9.07 -7.88 -9.48
N MET A 546 8.76 -7.10 -8.45
CA MET A 546 7.40 -7.07 -7.86
C MET A 546 6.35 -6.67 -8.89
N LYS A 547 6.63 -5.65 -9.72
CA LYS A 547 5.76 -5.20 -10.81
C LYS A 547 5.62 -6.26 -11.91
N GLY A 548 6.70 -6.93 -12.28
CA GLY A 548 6.69 -8.01 -13.26
C GLY A 548 5.90 -9.23 -12.78
N LEU A 549 6.05 -9.59 -11.51
CA LEU A 549 5.33 -10.71 -10.90
C LEU A 549 3.82 -10.42 -10.81
N SER A 550 3.42 -9.19 -10.52
CA SER A 550 2.00 -8.82 -10.41
C SER A 550 1.31 -8.69 -11.76
N LYS A 551 1.95 -8.04 -12.75
CA LYS A 551 1.37 -7.81 -14.09
C LYS A 551 1.58 -8.94 -15.07
N GLY A 552 2.45 -9.91 -14.76
CA GLY A 552 2.77 -11.04 -15.65
C GLY A 552 3.55 -10.66 -16.92
N SER A 553 3.91 -9.39 -17.09
CA SER A 553 4.79 -8.91 -18.16
C SER A 553 6.19 -8.62 -17.61
N TRP A 554 7.21 -9.21 -18.24
CA TRP A 554 8.62 -9.02 -17.91
C TRP A 554 9.30 -7.95 -18.77
N THR A 555 8.53 -7.18 -19.55
CA THR A 555 9.07 -6.03 -20.27
C THR A 555 9.44 -4.93 -19.27
N VAL A 556 10.73 -4.79 -19.01
CA VAL A 556 11.28 -3.83 -18.04
C VAL A 556 12.03 -2.74 -18.80
N ASP A 557 11.55 -1.50 -18.69
CA ASP A 557 12.26 -0.31 -19.14
C ASP A 557 12.85 0.46 -17.94
N LEU A 558 13.94 1.20 -18.15
CA LEU A 558 14.51 2.10 -17.14
C LEU A 558 13.50 3.16 -16.69
N GLY A 559 12.61 3.59 -17.60
CA GLY A 559 11.51 4.50 -17.30
C GLY A 559 10.47 3.93 -16.33
N ASP A 560 10.34 2.60 -16.22
CA ASP A 560 9.37 1.97 -15.32
C ASP A 560 9.69 2.22 -13.85
N PHE A 561 10.97 2.36 -13.50
CA PHE A 561 11.39 2.69 -12.14
C PHE A 561 10.90 4.08 -11.77
N TRP A 562 11.14 5.07 -12.64
CA TRP A 562 10.70 6.45 -12.42
C TRP A 562 9.18 6.50 -12.27
N ALA A 563 8.43 5.93 -13.22
CA ALA A 563 6.97 5.90 -13.16
C ALA A 563 6.44 5.23 -11.88
N SER A 564 7.09 4.17 -11.39
CA SER A 564 6.71 3.52 -10.13
C SER A 564 7.00 4.40 -8.92
N MET A 565 8.11 5.14 -8.94
CA MET A 565 8.46 6.09 -7.90
C MET A 565 7.50 7.27 -7.86
N GLU A 566 7.15 7.83 -9.02
CA GLU A 566 6.15 8.90 -9.11
C GLU A 566 4.79 8.42 -8.63
N PHE A 567 4.38 7.21 -9.01
CA PHE A 567 3.14 6.62 -8.55
C PHE A 567 3.10 6.44 -7.02
N LEU A 568 4.15 5.89 -6.40
CA LEU A 568 4.20 5.73 -4.94
C LEU A 568 4.20 7.07 -4.21
N TRP A 569 4.84 8.09 -4.78
CA TRP A 569 4.85 9.45 -4.22
C TRP A 569 3.49 10.14 -4.38
N GLU A 570 2.87 10.03 -5.56
CA GLU A 570 1.56 10.63 -5.86
C GLU A 570 0.52 10.18 -4.82
N TRP A 571 0.58 8.93 -4.39
CA TRP A 571 -0.33 8.34 -3.40
C TRP A 571 0.15 8.44 -1.95
N SER A 572 1.26 9.16 -1.67
CA SER A 572 1.85 9.24 -0.34
C SER A 572 2.04 7.86 0.31
N SER A 573 2.46 6.87 -0.48
CA SER A 573 2.63 5.50 -0.03
C SER A 573 3.82 5.36 0.93
N ALA A 574 3.60 4.72 2.07
CA ALA A 574 4.66 4.41 3.02
C ALA A 574 5.78 3.54 2.42
N THR A 575 5.49 2.78 1.36
CA THR A 575 6.51 2.00 0.63
C THR A 575 7.58 2.87 0.00
N TYR A 576 7.24 4.10 -0.39
CA TYR A 576 8.24 5.08 -0.82
C TYR A 576 9.28 5.32 0.28
N LEU A 577 8.81 5.65 1.49
CA LEU A 577 9.67 5.92 2.65
C LEU A 577 10.51 4.69 3.01
N TYR A 578 9.91 3.49 3.01
CA TYR A 578 10.63 2.25 3.25
C TYR A 578 11.77 2.04 2.24
N LEU A 579 11.50 2.20 0.95
CA LEU A 579 12.49 1.94 -0.10
C LEU A 579 13.70 2.85 0.01
N PHE A 580 13.48 4.15 0.24
CA PHE A 580 14.57 5.12 0.25
C PHE A 580 15.24 5.28 1.62
N LEU A 581 14.49 5.23 2.73
CA LEU A 581 15.02 5.49 4.07
C LEU A 581 15.44 4.23 4.83
N VAL A 582 14.99 3.05 4.40
CA VAL A 582 15.30 1.77 5.07
C VAL A 582 16.04 0.82 4.14
N HIS A 583 15.47 0.50 2.97
CA HIS A 583 16.00 -0.53 2.08
C HIS A 583 17.28 -0.07 1.35
N LEU A 584 17.27 1.10 0.72
CA LEU A 584 18.41 1.66 -0.03
C LEU A 584 19.68 1.86 0.83
N PRO A 585 19.64 2.51 2.00
CA PRO A 585 20.82 2.65 2.85
C PRO A 585 21.32 1.28 3.35
N CYS A 586 20.40 0.35 3.64
CA CYS A 586 20.77 -1.02 4.03
C CYS A 586 21.51 -1.77 2.91
N TRP A 587 21.05 -1.62 1.66
CA TRP A 587 21.71 -2.20 0.50
C TRP A 587 23.12 -1.63 0.30
N LEU A 588 23.27 -0.31 0.39
CA LEU A 588 24.58 0.34 0.25
C LEU A 588 25.55 -0.08 1.37
N LEU A 589 25.08 -0.17 2.62
CA LEU A 589 25.86 -0.69 3.74
C LEU A 589 26.28 -2.15 3.53
N CYS A 590 25.40 -2.99 2.99
CA CYS A 590 25.74 -4.37 2.63
C CYS A 590 26.86 -4.41 1.59
N ILE A 591 26.83 -3.54 0.57
CA ILE A 591 27.91 -3.43 -0.42
C ILE A 591 29.22 -3.01 0.25
N HIS A 592 29.19 -2.05 1.17
CA HIS A 592 30.40 -1.65 1.92
C HIS A 592 30.98 -2.79 2.76
N VAL A 593 30.13 -3.65 3.35
CA VAL A 593 30.57 -4.85 4.05
C VAL A 593 31.16 -5.88 3.09
N LEU A 594 30.54 -6.09 1.91
CA LEU A 594 31.02 -7.04 0.89
C LEU A 594 32.38 -6.65 0.32
N LEU A 595 32.59 -5.35 0.06
CA LEU A 595 33.80 -4.79 -0.55
C LEU A 595 34.89 -4.43 0.48
N HIS A 596 34.68 -4.71 1.77
CA HIS A 596 35.60 -4.30 2.83
C HIS A 596 37.02 -4.86 2.64
N PRO A 597 38.07 -4.02 2.68
CA PRO A 597 39.45 -4.44 2.57
C PRO A 597 39.89 -5.13 3.86
N CYS A 598 39.74 -6.45 3.93
CA CYS A 598 40.30 -7.25 5.02
C CYS A 598 41.83 -7.12 5.01
N ARG A 599 42.41 -6.31 5.91
CA ARG A 599 43.86 -6.31 6.17
C ARG A 599 44.22 -7.67 6.79
N GLN A 600 44.95 -8.50 6.06
CA GLN A 600 45.59 -9.68 6.62
C GLN A 600 46.67 -9.21 7.61
N VAL A 601 46.50 -9.54 8.89
CA VAL A 601 47.54 -9.38 9.90
C VAL A 601 48.59 -10.49 9.66
N GLY A 602 49.65 -10.11 8.94
CA GLY A 602 51.00 -10.66 9.03
C GLY A 602 51.24 -12.15 8.77
N SER A 603 51.56 -12.51 7.52
CA SER A 603 52.60 -13.52 7.28
C SER A 603 53.96 -12.81 7.29
N LYS A 604 54.55 -12.62 8.47
CA LYS A 604 56.01 -12.42 8.54
C LYS A 604 56.64 -13.74 8.12
N VAL A 605 56.94 -13.86 6.83
CA VAL A 605 57.81 -14.91 6.31
C VAL A 605 59.17 -14.68 6.96
N LYS A 606 59.54 -15.56 7.91
CA LYS A 606 60.95 -15.82 8.22
C LYS A 606 61.59 -16.34 6.94
N ARG A 607 62.55 -15.60 6.40
CA ARG A 607 63.67 -16.17 5.65
C ARG A 607 64.93 -15.72 6.37
N GLU A 608 65.49 -16.67 7.11
CA GLU A 608 66.95 -16.75 7.30
C GLU A 608 67.60 -17.05 5.95
#